data_AF-A0ABD3TM39-F1
#
_entry.id   AF-A0ABD3TM39-F1
#
_cell.length_a   1.000
_cell.length_b   1.000
_cell.length_c   1.000
_cell.angle_alpha   90.00
_cell.angle_beta   90.00
_cell.angle_gamma   90.00
#
_symmetry.space_group_name_H-M   'P 1'
#
loop_
_entity.id
_entity.type
_entity.pdbx_description
1 polymer ?
#
loop_
_entity_poly.entity_id
_entity_poly.type
_entity_poly.pdbx_seq_one_letter_code
_entity_poly.pdbx_strand_id
1 'polypeptide(L)'
;MEDFLNFVNDSERDIVTKALQDFKQADTDDVMEVLEEHKGGRIPKKENTHLTVMEIAEKELIQEPMFVIDTWAPHLTKMGLTSAELDIIYEKCKPTSKRVISMIRFPSNMTESQTTVSKYLCKFVKELETNRIGTFLRFMTEGLSSHPVAHNYSGVLELPHDYQSYPDFRSQFMKILRSNVWVMDIV
;
A
#
# COMPACT_ATOMS: atom_id res chain seq x y z
N MET A 1 -20.74 4.51 -3.27
CA MET A 1 -20.06 5.53 -4.13
C MET A 1 -18.78 6.01 -3.47
N GLU A 2 -18.82 6.48 -2.23
CA GLU A 2 -17.61 6.80 -1.46
C GLU A 2 -16.61 5.63 -1.39
N ASP A 3 -17.09 4.41 -1.16
CA ASP A 3 -16.24 3.21 -1.15
C ASP A 3 -15.56 2.95 -2.50
N PHE A 4 -16.25 3.21 -3.62
CA PHE A 4 -15.67 3.06 -4.95
C PHE A 4 -14.62 4.14 -5.23
N LEU A 5 -14.87 5.37 -4.80
CA LEU A 5 -13.86 6.44 -4.86
C LEU A 5 -12.62 6.07 -4.06
N ASN A 6 -12.76 5.40 -2.90
CA ASN A 6 -11.63 4.92 -2.11
C ASN A 6 -10.94 3.67 -2.71
N PHE A 7 -11.63 2.91 -3.56
CA PHE A 7 -11.11 1.72 -4.24
C PHE A 7 -10.18 2.09 -5.40
N VAL A 8 -10.55 3.10 -6.19
CA VAL A 8 -9.76 3.56 -7.34
C VAL A 8 -8.53 4.36 -6.90
N ASN A 9 -7.53 4.46 -7.79
CA ASN A 9 -6.34 5.26 -7.52
C ASN A 9 -6.65 6.77 -7.44
N ASP A 10 -5.73 7.56 -6.91
CA ASP A 10 -5.98 8.98 -6.65
C ASP A 10 -6.29 9.79 -7.93
N SER A 11 -5.69 9.42 -9.08
CA SER A 11 -5.95 10.08 -10.36
C SER A 11 -7.36 9.79 -10.87
N GLU A 12 -7.75 8.51 -10.88
CA GLU A 12 -9.10 8.07 -11.24
C GLU A 12 -10.15 8.68 -10.31
N ARG A 13 -9.87 8.73 -9.00
CA ARG A 13 -10.75 9.33 -8.00
C ARG A 13 -11.05 10.78 -8.33
N ASP A 14 -10.03 11.56 -8.67
CA ASP A 14 -10.19 12.98 -8.99
C ASP A 14 -11.04 13.17 -10.27
N ILE A 15 -10.80 12.36 -11.29
CA ILE A 15 -11.55 12.37 -12.56
C ILE A 15 -13.02 12.04 -12.30
N VAL A 16 -13.29 10.92 -11.64
CA VAL A 16 -14.67 10.45 -11.34
C VAL A 16 -15.39 11.43 -10.43
N THR A 17 -14.70 11.98 -9.42
CA THR A 17 -15.29 12.98 -8.50
C THR A 17 -15.73 14.24 -9.26
N LYS A 18 -14.88 14.77 -10.15
CA LYS A 18 -15.23 15.93 -11.00
C LYS A 18 -16.43 15.62 -11.89
N ALA A 19 -16.44 14.44 -12.52
CA ALA A 19 -17.51 14.02 -13.41
C ALA A 19 -18.87 13.88 -12.69
N LEU A 20 -18.85 13.41 -11.44
CA LEU A 20 -20.04 13.31 -10.58
C LEU A 20 -20.56 14.67 -10.09
N GLN A 21 -19.67 15.64 -9.88
CA GLN A 21 -20.04 16.99 -9.42
C GLN A 21 -20.54 17.87 -10.57
N ASP A 22 -19.76 17.97 -11.65
CA ASP A 22 -20.12 18.70 -12.87
C ASP A 22 -19.48 18.05 -14.09
N PHE A 23 -20.22 17.14 -14.72
CA PHE A 23 -19.79 16.44 -15.93
C PHE A 23 -19.36 17.38 -17.07
N LYS A 24 -19.87 18.62 -17.13
CA LYS A 24 -19.50 19.55 -18.22
C LYS A 24 -18.10 20.14 -18.06
N GLN A 25 -17.58 20.15 -16.83
CA GLN A 25 -16.23 20.65 -16.53
C GLN A 25 -15.20 19.52 -16.45
N ALA A 26 -15.65 18.27 -16.40
CA ALA A 26 -14.78 17.11 -16.50
C ALA A 26 -14.34 16.90 -17.95
N ASP A 27 -13.10 16.45 -18.14
CA ASP A 27 -12.65 15.96 -19.43
C ASP A 27 -13.40 14.65 -19.75
N THR A 28 -14.13 14.64 -20.86
CA THR A 28 -14.99 13.50 -21.20
C THR A 28 -14.17 12.30 -21.65
N ASP A 29 -13.00 12.53 -22.27
CA ASP A 29 -12.14 11.45 -22.75
C ASP A 29 -11.49 10.75 -21.55
N ASP A 30 -10.98 11.51 -20.57
CA ASP A 30 -10.45 10.97 -19.31
C ASP A 30 -11.53 10.16 -18.55
N VAL A 31 -12.76 10.66 -18.47
CA VAL A 31 -13.85 9.96 -17.79
C VAL A 31 -14.23 8.67 -18.53
N MET A 32 -14.20 8.68 -19.85
CA MET A 32 -14.48 7.49 -20.65
C MET A 32 -13.39 6.43 -20.44
N GLU A 33 -12.12 6.83 -20.51
CA GLU A 33 -10.97 5.95 -20.28
C GLU A 33 -11.08 5.23 -18.92
N VAL A 34 -11.28 6.00 -17.84
CA VAL A 34 -11.41 5.42 -16.49
C VAL A 34 -12.60 4.45 -16.41
N LEU A 35 -13.77 4.81 -16.94
CA LEU A 35 -14.94 3.94 -16.83
C LEU A 35 -14.83 2.70 -17.73
N GLU A 36 -14.14 2.78 -18.86
CA GLU A 36 -13.86 1.63 -19.73
C GLU A 36 -12.88 0.65 -19.11
N GLU A 37 -11.86 1.12 -18.38
CA GLU A 37 -10.92 0.27 -17.64
C GLU A 37 -11.63 -0.61 -16.61
N HIS A 38 -12.64 -0.07 -15.93
CA HIS A 38 -13.52 -0.79 -15.00
C HIS A 38 -14.68 -1.53 -15.72
N LYS A 39 -14.55 -1.73 -17.04
CA LYS A 39 -15.49 -2.44 -17.93
C LYS A 39 -16.91 -1.86 -17.87
N GLY A 40 -17.03 -0.54 -17.81
CA GLY A 40 -18.30 0.18 -17.91
C GLY A 40 -18.94 -0.04 -19.28
N GLY A 41 -20.01 -0.84 -19.33
CA GLY A 41 -20.68 -1.17 -20.60
C GLY A 41 -21.50 -0.03 -21.21
N ARG A 42 -21.52 1.16 -20.59
CA ARG A 42 -22.31 2.32 -21.02
C ARG A 42 -21.42 3.55 -21.17
N ILE A 43 -21.61 4.25 -22.28
CA ILE A 43 -20.94 5.52 -22.54
C ILE A 43 -21.42 6.56 -21.52
N PRO A 44 -20.51 7.17 -20.75
CA PRO A 44 -20.86 8.19 -19.77
C PRO A 44 -21.37 9.46 -20.45
N LYS A 45 -22.45 10.01 -19.89
CA LYS A 45 -23.11 11.25 -20.29
C LYS A 45 -23.61 11.94 -19.04
N LYS A 46 -23.77 13.26 -19.09
CA LYS A 46 -24.25 14.06 -17.96
C LYS A 46 -25.47 13.46 -17.24
N GLU A 47 -26.40 12.87 -17.98
CA GLU A 47 -27.65 12.30 -17.45
C GLU A 47 -27.47 10.93 -16.78
N ASN A 48 -26.42 10.18 -17.13
CA ASN A 48 -26.24 8.79 -16.72
C ASN A 48 -24.98 8.53 -15.90
N THR A 49 -24.02 9.47 -15.81
CA THR A 49 -22.70 9.25 -15.16
C THR A 49 -22.84 8.69 -13.75
N HIS A 50 -23.77 9.22 -12.96
CA HIS A 50 -23.99 8.71 -11.60
C HIS A 50 -24.45 7.24 -11.59
N LEU A 51 -25.36 6.86 -12.48
CA LEU A 51 -25.83 5.47 -12.60
C LEU A 51 -24.71 4.56 -13.11
N THR A 52 -23.95 5.00 -14.12
CA THR A 52 -22.83 4.25 -14.68
C THR A 52 -21.77 3.95 -13.61
N VAL A 53 -21.36 4.96 -12.83
CA VAL A 53 -20.38 4.78 -11.75
C VAL A 53 -20.94 3.87 -10.64
N MET A 54 -22.24 3.95 -10.35
CA MET A 54 -22.87 3.10 -9.34
C MET A 54 -22.93 1.62 -9.78
N GLU A 55 -23.26 1.36 -11.05
CA GLU A 55 -23.25 0.01 -11.63
C GLU A 55 -21.84 -0.59 -11.61
N ILE A 56 -20.81 0.21 -11.94
CA ILE A 56 -19.40 -0.20 -11.85
C ILE A 56 -19.02 -0.50 -10.40
N ALA A 57 -19.37 0.39 -9.46
CA ALA A 57 -19.08 0.19 -8.04
C ALA A 57 -19.68 -1.11 -7.49
N GLU A 58 -20.93 -1.41 -7.82
CA GLU A 58 -21.58 -2.65 -7.41
C GLU A 58 -20.86 -3.87 -7.99
N LYS A 59 -20.51 -3.80 -9.28
CA LYS A 59 -19.80 -4.88 -9.94
C LYS A 59 -18.44 -5.15 -9.30
N GLU A 60 -17.59 -4.14 -9.19
CA GLU A 60 -16.21 -4.24 -8.68
C GLU A 60 -16.18 -4.62 -7.19
N LEU A 61 -17.03 -4.02 -6.36
CA LEU A 61 -16.95 -4.18 -4.90
C LEU A 61 -17.78 -5.33 -4.35
N ILE A 62 -18.78 -5.81 -5.10
CA ILE A 62 -19.72 -6.83 -4.63
C ILE A 62 -19.72 -8.03 -5.55
N GLN A 63 -19.93 -7.84 -6.86
CA GLN A 63 -20.14 -8.96 -7.79
C GLN A 63 -18.85 -9.72 -8.10
N GLU A 64 -17.76 -9.02 -8.42
CA GLU A 64 -16.45 -9.65 -8.69
C GLU A 64 -15.89 -10.40 -7.47
N PRO A 65 -15.91 -9.86 -6.23
CA PRO A 65 -15.45 -10.58 -5.05
C PRO A 65 -16.49 -11.54 -4.45
N MET A 66 -17.68 -11.70 -5.06
CA MET A 66 -18.80 -12.46 -4.47
C MET A 66 -18.42 -13.88 -4.05
N PHE A 67 -17.62 -14.58 -4.86
CA PHE A 67 -17.12 -15.91 -4.51
C PHE A 67 -16.29 -15.91 -3.21
N VAL A 68 -15.44 -14.91 -3.03
CA VAL A 68 -14.63 -14.76 -1.81
C VAL A 68 -15.53 -14.44 -0.62
N ILE A 69 -16.51 -13.55 -0.80
CA ILE A 69 -17.50 -13.18 0.22
C ILE A 69 -18.28 -14.42 0.66
N ASP A 70 -18.85 -15.19 -0.26
CA ASP A 70 -19.64 -16.39 0.02
C ASP A 70 -18.81 -17.47 0.72
N THR A 71 -17.52 -17.57 0.37
CA THR A 71 -16.60 -18.51 1.00
C THR A 71 -16.27 -18.10 2.44
N TRP A 72 -16.03 -16.82 2.69
CA TRP A 72 -15.51 -16.33 3.98
C TRP A 72 -16.60 -15.96 4.99
N ALA A 73 -17.73 -15.43 4.52
CA ALA A 73 -18.81 -14.92 5.37
C ALA A 73 -19.27 -15.95 6.43
N PRO A 74 -19.50 -17.24 6.12
CA PRO A 74 -19.92 -18.22 7.13
C PRO A 74 -18.90 -18.42 8.25
N HIS A 75 -17.61 -18.25 7.96
CA HIS A 75 -16.54 -18.38 8.95
C HIS A 75 -16.43 -17.13 9.81
N LEU A 76 -16.47 -15.95 9.18
CA LEU A 76 -16.41 -14.67 9.90
C LEU A 76 -17.64 -14.46 10.80
N THR A 77 -18.85 -14.81 10.33
CA THR A 77 -20.06 -14.73 11.15
C THR A 77 -19.99 -15.66 12.37
N LYS A 78 -19.39 -16.85 12.26
CA LYS A 78 -19.17 -17.75 13.41
C LYS A 78 -18.24 -17.18 14.47
N MET A 79 -17.33 -16.28 14.09
CA MET A 79 -16.45 -15.60 15.04
C MET A 79 -17.19 -14.52 15.83
N GLY A 80 -18.42 -14.17 15.45
CA GLY A 80 -19.25 -13.17 16.13
C GLY A 80 -18.69 -11.75 16.04
N LEU A 81 -17.78 -11.50 15.10
CA LEU A 81 -17.14 -10.19 14.93
C LEU A 81 -18.09 -9.23 14.21
N THR A 82 -18.26 -8.05 14.79
CA THR A 82 -18.94 -6.93 14.16
C THR A 82 -18.02 -6.21 13.18
N SER A 83 -18.59 -5.42 12.25
CA SER A 83 -17.80 -4.58 11.33
C SER A 83 -16.86 -3.65 12.09
N ALA A 84 -17.32 -3.03 13.18
CA ALA A 84 -16.51 -2.12 13.98
C ALA A 84 -15.31 -2.84 14.66
N GLU A 85 -15.48 -4.09 15.07
CA GLU A 85 -14.38 -4.88 15.61
C GLU A 85 -13.37 -5.26 14.54
N LEU A 86 -13.83 -5.58 13.32
CA LEU A 86 -12.96 -5.81 12.17
C LEU A 86 -12.16 -4.56 11.82
N ASP A 87 -12.76 -3.38 11.85
CA ASP A 87 -12.06 -2.11 11.65
C ASP A 87 -10.96 -1.91 12.70
N ILE A 88 -11.28 -2.16 13.98
CA ILE A 88 -10.29 -2.09 15.06
C ILE A 88 -9.14 -3.08 14.84
N ILE A 89 -9.43 -4.31 14.40
CA ILE A 89 -8.41 -5.32 14.10
C ILE A 89 -7.55 -4.86 12.91
N TYR A 90 -8.17 -4.36 11.85
CA TYR A 90 -7.49 -3.88 10.66
C TYR A 90 -6.57 -2.69 10.95
N GLU A 91 -7.06 -1.69 11.69
CA GLU A 91 -6.24 -0.56 12.16
C GLU A 91 -5.07 -1.02 13.05
N LYS A 92 -5.30 -2.04 13.90
CA LYS A 92 -4.24 -2.70 14.66
C LYS A 92 -3.30 -3.54 13.80
N CYS A 93 -3.60 -3.84 12.55
CA CYS A 93 -2.66 -4.48 11.62
C CYS A 93 -1.85 -3.46 10.82
N LYS A 94 -2.34 -2.22 10.66
CA LYS A 94 -1.60 -1.18 9.93
C LYS A 94 -0.22 -0.93 10.55
N PRO A 95 0.84 -0.99 9.75
CA PRO A 95 2.19 -0.77 10.26
C PRO A 95 2.40 0.72 10.56
N THR A 96 3.09 1.01 11.66
CA THR A 96 3.48 2.37 12.03
C THR A 96 4.97 2.39 12.30
N SER A 97 5.60 3.54 12.14
CA SER A 97 7.05 3.68 12.32
C SER A 97 7.47 3.23 13.73
N LYS A 98 6.67 3.56 14.74
CA LYS A 98 6.87 3.11 16.13
C LYS A 98 6.84 1.59 16.25
N ARG A 99 5.86 0.92 15.65
CA ARG A 99 5.72 -0.54 15.72
C ARG A 99 6.84 -1.24 14.97
N VAL A 100 7.15 -0.78 13.76
CA VAL A 100 8.25 -1.32 12.95
C VAL A 100 9.57 -1.21 13.71
N ILE A 101 9.90 -0.04 14.25
CA ILE A 101 11.14 0.15 15.01
C ILE A 101 11.20 -0.75 16.24
N SER A 102 10.07 -0.93 16.95
CA SER A 102 10.03 -1.83 18.12
C SER A 102 10.24 -3.31 17.78
N MET A 103 10.03 -3.70 16.52
CA MET A 103 10.25 -5.07 16.05
C MET A 103 11.71 -5.31 15.62
N ILE A 104 12.49 -4.26 15.34
CA ILE A 104 13.88 -4.39 14.93
C ILE A 104 14.74 -4.78 16.14
N ARG A 105 15.48 -5.88 16.00
CA ARG A 105 16.44 -6.35 17.00
C ARG A 105 17.85 -6.10 16.49
N PHE A 106 18.61 -5.30 17.22
CA PHE A 106 20.02 -5.06 16.94
C PHE A 106 20.90 -6.05 17.72
N PRO A 107 22.10 -6.39 17.21
CA PRO A 107 23.08 -7.16 17.96
C PRO A 107 23.44 -6.51 19.30
N SER A 108 23.73 -7.31 20.32
CA SER A 108 24.11 -6.82 21.66
C SER A 108 25.50 -6.18 21.70
N ASN A 109 26.39 -6.59 20.79
CA ASN A 109 27.72 -6.02 20.64
C ASN A 109 27.82 -5.35 19.27
N MET A 110 28.02 -4.03 19.27
CA MET A 110 28.14 -3.21 18.06
C MET A 110 29.31 -2.25 18.18
N THR A 111 30.01 -2.05 17.08
CA THR A 111 30.99 -0.96 16.96
C THR A 111 30.29 0.40 16.99
N GLU A 112 31.05 1.48 17.16
CA GLU A 112 30.52 2.85 17.14
C GLU A 112 29.87 3.18 15.79
N SER A 113 30.48 2.72 14.70
CA SER A 113 29.94 2.86 13.34
C SER A 113 28.63 2.06 13.17
N GLN A 114 28.57 0.79 13.62
CA GLN A 114 27.33 0.00 13.60
C GLN A 114 26.22 0.63 14.44
N THR A 115 26.56 1.18 15.59
CA THR A 115 25.63 1.91 16.47
C THR A 115 25.09 3.15 15.76
N THR A 116 25.93 3.86 15.01
CA THR A 116 25.54 5.03 14.21
C THR A 116 24.58 4.64 13.09
N VAL A 117 24.87 3.58 12.35
CA VAL A 117 23.98 3.08 11.29
C VAL A 117 22.65 2.59 11.86
N SER A 118 22.64 1.96 13.03
CA SER A 118 21.40 1.54 13.71
C SER A 118 20.51 2.74 14.06
N LYS A 119 21.12 3.86 14.51
CA LYS A 119 20.41 5.12 14.71
C LYS A 119 19.90 5.71 13.40
N TYR A 120 20.65 5.61 12.31
CA TYR A 120 20.20 6.04 10.98
C TYR A 120 18.99 5.25 10.49
N LEU A 121 19.01 3.92 10.64
CA LEU A 121 17.87 3.06 10.30
C LEU A 121 16.62 3.47 11.10
N CYS A 122 16.75 3.64 12.41
CA CYS A 122 15.62 4.04 13.26
C CYS A 122 15.09 5.43 12.86
N LYS A 123 15.98 6.38 12.57
CA LYS A 123 15.60 7.72 12.11
C LYS A 123 14.90 7.67 10.75
N PHE A 124 15.43 6.86 9.84
CA PHE A 124 14.85 6.65 8.52
C PHE A 124 13.42 6.13 8.60
N VAL A 125 13.18 5.05 9.35
CA VAL A 125 11.84 4.49 9.53
C VAL A 125 10.87 5.48 10.20
N LYS A 126 11.35 6.35 11.10
CA LYS A 126 10.52 7.42 11.70
C LYS A 126 10.09 8.47 10.68
N GLU A 127 10.94 8.79 9.71
CA GLU A 127 10.73 9.82 8.70
C GLU A 127 10.01 9.29 7.44
N LEU A 128 9.73 7.98 7.36
CA LEU A 128 8.94 7.41 6.27
C LEU A 128 7.48 7.86 6.35
N GLU A 129 6.94 8.25 5.19
CA GLU A 129 5.51 8.46 4.99
C GLU A 129 4.74 7.14 5.23
N THR A 130 3.51 7.22 5.76
CA THR A 130 2.70 6.04 6.13
C THR A 130 2.58 5.02 4.99
N ASN A 131 2.38 5.47 3.76
CA ASN A 131 2.29 4.62 2.56
C ASN A 131 3.61 3.89 2.25
N ARG A 132 4.77 4.40 2.68
CA ARG A 132 6.09 3.80 2.45
C ARG A 132 6.54 2.86 3.56
N ILE A 133 5.91 2.92 4.73
CA ILE A 133 6.21 1.99 5.84
C ILE A 133 5.85 0.55 5.43
N GLY A 134 4.73 0.37 4.73
CA GLY A 134 4.37 -0.93 4.16
C GLY A 134 5.41 -1.45 3.17
N THR A 135 5.89 -0.58 2.27
CA THR A 135 6.95 -0.92 1.30
C THR A 135 8.27 -1.28 2.01
N PHE A 136 8.63 -0.57 3.08
CA PHE A 136 9.80 -0.91 3.90
C PHE A 136 9.65 -2.28 4.55
N LEU A 137 8.51 -2.58 5.18
CA LEU A 137 8.27 -3.90 5.77
C LEU A 137 8.33 -5.02 4.71
N ARG A 138 7.72 -4.79 3.55
CA ARG A 138 7.77 -5.74 2.45
C ARG A 138 9.20 -6.00 1.99
N PHE A 139 10.02 -4.95 1.85
CA PHE A 139 11.44 -5.09 1.56
C PHE A 139 12.16 -5.96 2.61
N MET A 140 11.82 -5.80 3.90
CA MET A 140 12.43 -6.58 4.98
C MET A 140 12.03 -8.07 4.95
N THR A 141 10.83 -8.40 4.45
CA THR A 141 10.28 -9.76 4.47
C THR A 141 10.46 -10.52 3.16
N GLU A 142 10.40 -9.83 2.02
CA GLU A 142 10.48 -10.42 0.67
C GLU A 142 11.87 -10.27 0.05
N GLY A 143 12.73 -9.44 0.66
CA GLY A 143 14.15 -9.19 0.40
C GLY A 143 14.65 -9.13 -1.03
N LEU A 144 15.36 -8.04 -1.29
CA LEU A 144 16.05 -7.81 -2.55
C LEU A 144 17.54 -8.07 -2.34
N SER A 145 18.16 -8.74 -3.31
CA SER A 145 19.59 -9.03 -3.38
C SER A 145 20.44 -7.79 -3.76
N SER A 146 20.02 -6.60 -3.32
CA SER A 146 20.69 -5.32 -3.65
C SER A 146 20.81 -4.41 -2.41
N HIS A 147 22.03 -4.33 -1.88
CA HIS A 147 22.49 -3.61 -0.69
C HIS A 147 21.71 -2.32 -0.30
N PRO A 148 21.18 -2.22 0.94
CA PRO A 148 20.99 -3.25 1.97
C PRO A 148 20.43 -4.58 1.51
N VAL A 149 20.84 -5.67 2.16
CA VAL A 149 20.34 -7.02 1.87
C VAL A 149 19.36 -7.42 2.95
N ALA A 150 18.13 -7.74 2.57
CA ALA A 150 17.17 -8.36 3.45
C ALA A 150 17.09 -9.86 3.12
N HIS A 151 17.12 -10.69 4.17
CA HIS A 151 17.13 -12.14 4.06
C HIS A 151 15.74 -12.71 4.39
N ASN A 152 15.03 -13.16 3.36
CA ASN A 152 13.60 -13.50 3.37
C ASN A 152 13.18 -14.54 4.41
N TYR A 153 14.07 -15.50 4.68
CA TYR A 153 13.78 -16.63 5.58
C TYR A 153 14.37 -16.46 6.98
N SER A 154 15.32 -15.55 7.17
CA SER A 154 15.96 -15.31 8.47
C SER A 154 15.48 -14.01 9.13
N GLY A 155 14.78 -13.14 8.40
CA GLY A 155 14.31 -11.85 8.91
C GLY A 155 15.47 -10.91 9.29
N VAL A 156 16.62 -11.07 8.63
CA VAL A 156 17.84 -10.31 8.90
C VAL A 156 18.01 -9.23 7.84
N LEU A 157 18.27 -8.00 8.27
CA LEU A 157 18.68 -6.89 7.42
C LEU A 157 20.17 -6.61 7.63
N GLU A 158 20.95 -6.73 6.56
CA GLU A 158 22.36 -6.36 6.54
C GLU A 158 22.53 -4.96 5.96
N LEU A 159 23.22 -4.11 6.74
CA LEU A 159 23.52 -2.74 6.37
C LEU A 159 25.03 -2.55 6.28
N PRO A 160 25.53 -1.91 5.20
CA PRO A 160 26.87 -1.32 5.19
C PRO A 160 27.04 -0.38 6.40
N HIS A 161 28.26 -0.27 6.92
CA HIS A 161 28.57 0.55 8.09
C HIS A 161 29.48 1.75 7.78
N ASP A 162 29.78 1.95 6.49
CA ASP A 162 30.66 2.96 5.93
C ASP A 162 29.91 4.20 5.39
N TYR A 163 28.62 4.33 5.71
CA TYR A 163 27.83 5.52 5.40
C TYR A 163 28.45 6.78 6.01
N GLN A 164 28.69 7.78 5.17
CA GLN A 164 29.35 9.02 5.59
C GLN A 164 28.43 9.91 6.44
N SER A 165 27.12 9.80 6.23
CA SER A 165 26.13 10.61 6.92
C SER A 165 24.71 10.02 6.80
N TYR A 166 23.78 10.53 7.62
CA TYR A 166 22.36 10.16 7.50
C TYR A 166 21.74 10.50 6.13
N PRO A 167 22.00 11.68 5.52
CA PRO A 167 21.51 11.95 4.15
C PRO A 167 21.99 10.94 3.10
N ASP A 168 23.24 10.49 3.21
CA ASP A 168 23.79 9.46 2.33
C ASP A 168 23.06 8.11 2.52
N PHE A 169 22.95 7.64 3.77
CA PHE A 169 22.15 6.46 4.12
C PHE A 169 20.73 6.54 3.55
N ARG A 170 20.02 7.65 3.82
CA ARG A 170 18.64 7.86 3.39
C ARG A 170 18.53 7.85 1.87
N SER A 171 19.45 8.51 1.16
CA SER A 171 19.42 8.55 -0.29
C SER A 171 19.62 7.16 -0.89
N GLN A 172 20.53 6.35 -0.36
CA GLN A 172 20.77 5.00 -0.84
C GLN A 172 19.57 4.09 -0.56
N PHE A 173 19.04 4.12 0.66
CA PHE A 173 17.87 3.31 1.03
C PHE A 173 16.62 3.70 0.21
N MET A 174 16.40 4.99 -0.02
CA MET A 174 15.27 5.46 -0.84
C MET A 174 15.38 5.07 -2.31
N LYS A 175 16.60 4.94 -2.86
CA LYS A 175 16.77 4.43 -4.23
C LYS A 175 16.24 3.01 -4.35
N ILE A 176 16.44 2.18 -3.34
CA ILE A 176 15.98 0.78 -3.31
C ILE A 176 14.46 0.73 -3.16
N LEU A 177 13.89 1.49 -2.22
CA LEU A 177 12.43 1.54 -2.06
C LEU A 177 11.71 2.11 -3.29
N ARG A 178 12.42 2.83 -4.17
CA ARG A 178 11.89 3.40 -5.41
C ARG A 178 12.17 2.57 -6.66
N SER A 179 13.14 1.66 -6.62
CA SER A 179 13.60 0.98 -7.83
C SER A 179 12.56 0.05 -8.43
N ASN A 180 11.55 -0.38 -7.67
CA ASN A 180 10.51 -1.31 -8.11
C ASN A 180 11.05 -2.55 -8.86
N VAL A 181 12.34 -2.89 -8.70
CA VAL A 181 12.94 -4.09 -9.30
C VAL A 181 12.64 -5.24 -8.36
N TRP A 182 11.49 -5.86 -8.59
CA TRP A 182 10.97 -6.98 -7.82
C TRP A 182 11.31 -8.28 -8.58
N VAL A 183 12.45 -8.90 -8.29
CA VAL A 183 12.71 -10.27 -8.78
C VAL A 183 12.18 -11.21 -7.71
N MET A 184 10.97 -11.75 -7.92
CA MET A 184 10.55 -12.96 -7.22
C MET A 184 11.13 -14.15 -7.97
N ASP A 185 12.24 -14.70 -7.49
CA ASP A 185 12.55 -16.10 -7.79
C ASP A 185 11.62 -16.95 -6.93
N ILE A 186 10.48 -17.33 -7.52
CA ILE A 186 9.68 -18.43 -7.01
C ILE A 186 10.50 -19.69 -7.28
N VAL A 187 10.97 -20.36 -6.23
CA VAL A 187 11.49 -21.74 -6.29
C VAL A 187 10.36 -22.71 -6.01
#